data_AF-A0A1I3DMP2-F1
#
_entry.id   AF-A0A1I3DMP2-F1
#
_cell.length_a   1.000
_cell.length_b   1.000
_cell.length_c   1.000
_cell.angle_alpha   90.00
_cell.angle_beta   90.00
_cell.angle_gamma   90.00
#
_symmetry.space_group_name_H-M   'P 1'
#
loop_
_entity.id
_entity.type
_entity.pdbx_description
1 polymer ?
#
loop_
_entity_poly.entity_id
_entity_poly.type
_entity_poly.pdbx_seq_one_letter_code
_entity_poly.pdbx_strand_id
1 'polypeptide(L)'
;MRCTLTHQFVIRTGWFWPLLIFVGCLRSGGQVEFTTDVQAKSLLVSEVQAADDRSQLVDCPIEITNRTAKDQQVTLVTTGCACYGITFNGVPLEKGSAITVPAGEKRVLQFKVMPVDAPIEKDFTAEFSVSDQTKPRNVTVRCSLQTWLDLRVTPHVVTIELASGKEVSEERSLLIEHIFRGSGGESFELEFPELPSIARVESQKSLGSSEKLEDQLYRQAWEVVLKIDIPAGFAPSDTPLKLPVAVKAADGREAARSDVLLTLHRPQPIVFPTKVHFGKMPAGGTRSRRILLSSANQSPFQLSLKQAPPFVESAIDPEPHAQHWVELTVSPETPGTFSGDLVLTTDRSDVPEVVIRVEGIAEAE
;
A
#
# COMPACT_ATOMS: atom_id res chain seq x y z
N MET A 1 29.74 -11.05 31.84
CA MET A 1 28.32 -11.21 32.26
C MET A 1 27.84 -9.87 32.78
N ARG A 2 26.96 -9.17 32.05
CA ARG A 2 26.08 -8.16 32.66
C ARG A 2 24.87 -8.93 33.17
N CYS A 3 24.77 -9.11 34.50
CA CYS A 3 23.53 -9.54 35.13
C CYS A 3 22.61 -8.33 35.18
N THR A 4 21.61 -8.27 34.30
CA THR A 4 20.50 -7.34 34.44
C THR A 4 19.54 -7.93 35.47
N LEU A 5 19.71 -7.53 36.73
CA LEU A 5 18.76 -7.77 37.81
C LEU A 5 17.64 -6.74 37.68
N THR A 6 16.47 -7.16 37.22
CA THR A 6 15.22 -6.38 37.35
C THR A 6 14.79 -6.42 38.81
N HIS A 7 15.09 -5.35 39.56
CA HIS A 7 14.54 -5.12 40.89
C HIS A 7 13.15 -4.50 40.77
N GLN A 8 12.12 -5.26 41.13
CA GLN A 8 10.92 -4.72 41.77
C GLN A 8 10.60 -5.60 42.97
N PHE A 9 10.78 -5.03 44.17
CA PHE A 9 9.85 -5.06 45.31
C PHE A 9 10.60 -4.58 46.56
N VAL A 10 10.18 -3.43 47.08
CA VAL A 10 10.53 -2.97 48.42
C VAL A 10 9.43 -3.46 49.35
N ILE A 11 9.72 -4.44 50.19
CA ILE A 11 8.97 -4.67 51.43
C ILE A 11 9.96 -4.77 52.59
N ARG A 12 9.64 -3.99 53.62
CA ARG A 12 10.40 -3.72 54.84
C ARG A 12 10.23 -4.87 55.85
N THR A 13 11.27 -5.04 56.67
CA THR A 13 11.33 -5.66 58.02
C THR A 13 11.25 -7.18 58.14
N GLY A 14 12.28 -7.76 58.76
CA GLY A 14 12.26 -9.10 59.35
C GLY A 14 13.63 -9.78 59.32
N TRP A 15 14.25 -9.94 60.49
CA TRP A 15 15.49 -10.70 60.70
C TRP A 15 15.41 -12.11 60.09
N PHE A 16 16.38 -12.47 59.24
CA PHE A 16 16.59 -13.85 58.79
C PHE A 16 18.09 -14.16 58.61
N TRP A 17 18.47 -15.36 59.05
CA TRP A 17 19.82 -15.92 59.02
C TRP A 17 20.45 -15.95 57.61
N PRO A 18 21.79 -15.91 57.48
CA PRO A 18 22.44 -16.07 56.19
C PRO A 18 22.39 -17.55 55.77
N LEU A 19 21.47 -17.87 54.86
CA LEU A 19 21.56 -19.10 54.09
C LEU A 19 22.69 -18.91 53.07
N LEU A 20 23.78 -19.64 53.24
CA LEU A 20 24.83 -19.79 52.23
C LEU A 20 24.22 -20.49 51.00
N ILE A 21 23.68 -19.69 50.07
CA ILE A 21 23.33 -20.17 48.73
C ILE A 21 24.66 -20.40 48.02
N PHE A 22 25.10 -21.66 47.95
CA PHE A 22 26.04 -22.09 46.93
C PHE A 22 25.37 -21.84 45.58
N VAL A 23 25.65 -20.68 44.98
CA VAL A 23 25.48 -20.48 43.54
C VAL A 23 26.55 -21.35 42.88
N GLY A 24 26.25 -22.65 42.80
CA GLY A 24 26.93 -23.52 41.87
C GLY A 24 26.66 -22.95 40.48
N CYS A 25 27.60 -22.18 39.95
CA CYS A 25 27.71 -21.96 38.52
C CYS A 25 27.90 -23.33 37.89
N LEU A 26 26.78 -24.02 37.64
CA LEU A 26 26.72 -25.06 36.63
C LEU A 26 27.18 -24.37 35.35
N ARG A 27 28.47 -24.55 35.05
CA ARG A 27 29.03 -24.30 33.73
C ARG A 27 28.20 -25.16 32.79
N SER A 28 27.12 -24.60 32.25
CA SER A 28 26.45 -25.18 31.09
C SER A 28 27.56 -25.36 30.07
N GLY A 29 27.89 -26.63 29.79
CA GLY A 29 28.99 -26.99 28.90
C GLY A 29 28.88 -26.17 27.63
N GLY A 30 30.01 -25.59 27.19
CA GLY A 30 30.07 -24.61 26.12
C GLY A 30 29.09 -24.93 25.00
N GLN A 31 28.11 -24.04 24.80
CA GLN A 31 27.13 -24.14 23.73
C GLN A 31 27.45 -23.13 22.65
N VAL A 32 26.93 -23.37 21.45
CA VAL A 32 26.83 -22.34 20.42
C VAL A 32 25.66 -21.42 20.80
N GLU A 33 25.95 -20.14 20.97
CA GLU A 33 24.97 -19.12 21.31
C GLU A 33 24.65 -18.27 20.07
N PHE A 34 23.37 -17.91 19.92
CA PHE A 34 22.86 -17.05 18.86
C PHE A 34 22.25 -15.78 19.48
N THR A 35 22.36 -14.65 18.80
CA THR A 35 21.41 -13.56 19.02
C THR A 35 20.02 -14.02 18.60
N THR A 36 19.03 -13.98 19.50
CA THR A 36 17.69 -14.53 19.24
C THR A 36 16.72 -13.54 18.64
N ASP A 37 16.93 -12.25 18.87
CA ASP A 37 16.08 -11.17 18.38
C ASP A 37 17.00 -10.12 17.77
N VAL A 38 16.91 -9.96 16.45
CA VAL A 38 17.77 -9.05 15.69
C VAL A 38 16.88 -8.07 14.94
N GLN A 39 17.05 -6.78 15.22
CA GLN A 39 16.42 -5.71 14.46
C GLN A 39 17.42 -5.18 13.44
N ALA A 40 17.06 -5.22 12.17
CA ALA A 40 17.84 -4.60 11.12
C ALA A 40 17.82 -3.09 11.26
N LYS A 41 18.91 -2.42 10.85
CA LYS A 41 18.89 -0.98 10.65
C LYS A 41 17.73 -0.62 9.72
N SER A 42 16.92 0.37 10.09
CA SER A 42 15.87 0.87 9.19
C SER A 42 16.49 1.31 7.87
N LEU A 43 15.95 0.87 6.73
CA LEU A 43 16.46 1.21 5.38
C LEU A 43 15.54 2.17 4.66
N LEU A 44 16.08 2.95 3.73
CA LEU A 44 15.29 3.66 2.73
C LEU A 44 14.96 2.72 1.57
N VAL A 45 13.81 2.90 0.93
CA VAL A 45 13.44 2.15 -0.28
C VAL A 45 14.48 2.37 -1.39
N SER A 46 14.98 3.60 -1.56
CA SER A 46 16.06 3.88 -2.52
C SER A 46 17.35 3.11 -2.22
N GLU A 47 17.70 2.89 -0.95
CA GLU A 47 18.88 2.10 -0.57
C GLU A 47 18.70 0.63 -0.95
N VAL A 48 17.50 0.10 -0.74
CA VAL A 48 17.15 -1.28 -1.10
C VAL A 48 17.15 -1.46 -2.62
N GLN A 49 16.66 -0.47 -3.38
CA GLN A 49 16.64 -0.49 -4.85
C GLN A 49 18.04 -0.29 -5.44
N ALA A 50 18.86 0.60 -4.88
CA ALA A 50 20.24 0.81 -5.32
C ALA A 50 21.13 -0.43 -5.09
N ALA A 51 20.77 -1.29 -4.14
CA ALA A 51 21.46 -2.54 -3.85
C ALA A 51 21.31 -3.62 -4.95
N ASP A 52 20.54 -3.37 -6.02
CA ASP A 52 20.40 -4.29 -7.16
C ASP A 52 21.73 -4.58 -7.86
N ASP A 53 22.73 -3.70 -7.74
CA ASP A 53 24.09 -3.98 -8.18
C ASP A 53 24.91 -4.64 -7.06
N ARG A 54 24.52 -5.88 -6.73
CA ARG A 54 25.32 -6.92 -6.05
C ARG A 54 25.97 -6.51 -4.72
N SER A 55 25.50 -7.15 -3.64
CA SER A 55 26.20 -7.39 -2.35
C SER A 55 26.11 -6.33 -1.24
N GLN A 56 25.29 -5.29 -1.36
CA GLN A 56 24.99 -4.47 -0.18
C GLN A 56 24.04 -5.24 0.75
N LEU A 57 24.67 -5.88 1.73
CA LEU A 57 24.05 -6.63 2.78
C LEU A 57 23.42 -5.64 3.74
N VAL A 58 22.16 -5.88 4.07
CA VAL A 58 21.51 -5.15 5.15
C VAL A 58 22.24 -5.56 6.42
N ASP A 59 22.94 -4.60 7.02
CA ASP A 59 23.74 -4.84 8.22
C ASP A 59 22.81 -5.10 9.39
N CYS A 60 22.50 -6.37 9.56
CA CYS A 60 21.65 -6.90 10.60
C CYS A 60 22.37 -8.17 11.09
N PRO A 61 23.32 -8.01 12.04
CA PRO A 61 24.25 -9.08 12.36
C PRO A 61 23.57 -10.16 13.20
N ILE A 62 23.35 -11.35 12.64
CA ILE A 62 23.11 -12.55 13.46
C ILE A 62 24.48 -12.98 14.00
N GLU A 63 24.70 -12.75 15.28
CA GLU A 63 25.94 -13.15 15.93
C GLU A 63 25.85 -14.60 16.40
N ILE A 64 26.83 -15.40 16.00
CA ILE A 64 26.98 -16.79 16.42
C ILE A 64 28.29 -16.92 17.17
N THR A 65 28.24 -17.30 18.45
CA THR A 65 29.42 -17.49 19.29
C THR A 65 29.58 -18.95 19.66
N ASN A 66 30.65 -19.59 19.20
CA ASN A 66 30.96 -20.96 19.59
C ASN A 66 31.82 -20.97 20.86
N ARG A 67 31.20 -21.25 22.01
CA ARG A 67 31.91 -21.37 23.30
C ARG A 67 32.47 -22.77 23.58
N THR A 68 32.39 -23.68 22.61
CA THR A 68 32.87 -25.05 22.76
C THR A 68 34.36 -25.12 22.43
N ALA A 69 35.03 -26.19 22.86
CA ALA A 69 36.43 -26.46 22.52
C ALA A 69 36.63 -27.12 21.14
N LYS A 70 35.56 -27.28 20.36
CA LYS A 70 35.59 -27.92 19.04
C LYS A 70 34.89 -27.03 18.02
N ASP A 71 35.24 -27.19 16.75
CA ASP A 71 34.51 -26.52 15.68
C ASP A 71 33.08 -27.03 15.61
N GLN A 72 32.15 -26.12 15.29
CA GLN A 72 30.73 -26.43 15.21
C GLN A 72 30.21 -26.14 13.80
N GLN A 73 29.38 -27.03 13.28
CA GLN A 73 28.68 -26.83 12.02
C GLN A 73 27.29 -26.23 12.30
N VAL A 74 27.02 -25.09 11.68
CA VAL A 74 25.73 -24.40 11.74
C VAL A 74 25.11 -24.42 10.35
N THR A 75 23.96 -25.08 10.23
CA THR A 75 23.26 -25.26 8.96
C THR A 75 22.02 -24.39 8.91
N LEU A 76 21.82 -23.61 7.85
CA LEU A 76 20.57 -22.86 7.64
C LEU A 76 19.45 -23.84 7.25
N VAL A 77 18.38 -23.90 8.05
CA VAL A 77 17.22 -24.78 7.82
C VAL A 77 16.15 -24.06 6.99
N THR A 78 15.79 -22.84 7.35
CA THR A 78 14.79 -22.02 6.64
C THR A 78 14.85 -20.56 7.08
N THR A 79 14.38 -19.63 6.24
CA THR A 79 14.25 -18.19 6.55
C THR A 79 12.81 -17.74 6.77
N GLY A 80 11.86 -18.69 6.85
CA GLY A 80 10.44 -18.42 7.11
C GLY A 80 9.70 -17.73 5.96
N CYS A 81 10.41 -17.03 5.08
CA CYS A 81 9.88 -16.32 3.93
C CYS A 81 10.92 -16.29 2.79
N ALA A 82 10.47 -16.53 1.55
CA ALA A 82 11.35 -16.59 0.38
C ALA A 82 11.94 -15.22 -0.03
N CYS A 83 11.38 -14.12 0.47
CA CYS A 83 11.87 -12.76 0.18
C CYS A 83 13.14 -12.40 0.97
N TYR A 84 13.63 -13.28 1.84
CA TYR A 84 14.79 -13.04 2.69
C TYR A 84 15.80 -14.18 2.59
N GLY A 85 17.06 -13.79 2.48
CA GLY A 85 18.20 -14.70 2.53
C GLY A 85 19.12 -14.36 3.70
N ILE A 86 19.95 -15.33 4.08
CA ILE A 86 21.08 -15.12 4.98
C ILE A 86 22.35 -15.23 4.15
N THR A 87 23.36 -14.45 4.48
CA THR A 87 24.67 -14.49 3.83
C THR A 87 25.77 -14.60 4.86
N PHE A 88 26.90 -15.15 4.44
CA PHE A 88 28.12 -15.22 5.22
C PHE A 88 29.29 -14.78 4.35
N ASN A 89 30.01 -13.73 4.79
CA ASN A 89 31.07 -13.08 4.01
C ASN A 89 30.61 -12.70 2.58
N GLY A 90 29.39 -12.19 2.44
CA GLY A 90 28.78 -11.81 1.16
C GLY A 90 28.31 -12.97 0.28
N VAL A 91 28.53 -14.22 0.68
CA VAL A 91 28.03 -15.39 -0.04
C VAL A 91 26.66 -15.78 0.52
N PRO A 92 25.61 -15.88 -0.32
CA PRO A 92 24.31 -16.38 0.11
C PRO A 92 24.41 -17.81 0.67
N LEU A 93 23.82 -18.02 1.85
CA LEU A 93 23.64 -19.34 2.44
C LEU A 93 22.35 -19.94 1.91
N GLU A 94 22.49 -21.00 1.11
CA GLU A 94 21.35 -21.78 0.66
C GLU A 94 20.79 -22.64 1.80
N LYS A 95 19.51 -23.02 1.70
CA LYS A 95 18.91 -23.97 2.64
C LYS A 95 19.70 -25.28 2.62
N GLY A 96 20.10 -25.77 3.79
CA GLY A 96 20.93 -26.96 3.97
C GLY A 96 22.43 -26.71 3.87
N SER A 97 22.88 -25.49 3.50
CA SER A 97 24.29 -25.13 3.55
C SER A 97 24.75 -24.95 5.00
N ALA A 98 25.97 -25.43 5.29
CA ALA A 98 26.58 -25.36 6.60
C ALA A 98 27.77 -24.39 6.59
N ILE A 99 27.91 -23.64 7.68
CA ILE A 99 29.09 -22.85 7.98
C ILE A 99 29.81 -23.42 9.20
N THR A 100 31.13 -23.33 9.19
CA THR A 100 31.95 -23.70 10.34
C THR A 100 32.18 -22.49 11.24
N VAL A 101 31.81 -22.63 12.51
CA VAL A 101 32.12 -21.65 13.56
C VAL A 101 33.25 -22.25 14.40
N PRO A 102 34.50 -21.75 14.28
CA PRO A 102 35.63 -22.35 14.98
C PRO A 102 35.50 -22.28 16.50
N ALA A 103 36.19 -23.19 17.20
CA ALA A 103 36.22 -23.21 18.67
C ALA A 103 36.64 -21.85 19.26
N GLY A 104 35.80 -21.29 20.15
CA GLY A 104 36.06 -20.00 20.80
C GLY A 104 35.88 -18.77 19.90
N GLU A 105 35.49 -18.93 18.64
CA GLU A 105 35.30 -17.82 17.69
C GLU A 105 33.85 -17.34 17.61
N LYS A 106 33.72 -16.12 17.09
CA LYS A 106 32.46 -15.48 16.73
C LYS A 106 32.36 -15.37 15.20
N ARG A 107 31.19 -15.68 14.66
CA ARG A 107 30.81 -15.39 13.27
C ARG A 107 29.61 -14.44 13.25
N VAL A 108 29.53 -13.64 12.19
CA VAL A 108 28.43 -12.71 11.95
C VAL A 108 27.82 -13.06 10.61
N LEU A 109 26.51 -13.31 10.60
CA LEU A 109 25.73 -13.47 9.37
C LEU A 109 24.99 -12.18 9.07
N GLN A 110 24.76 -11.93 7.79
CA GLN A 110 24.08 -10.70 7.34
C GLN A 110 22.86 -11.06 6.51
N PHE A 111 21.86 -10.19 6.52
CA PHE A 111 20.62 -10.43 5.78
C PHE A 111 20.75 -9.94 4.34
N LYS A 112 20.15 -10.73 3.46
CA LYS A 112 19.84 -10.32 2.10
C LYS A 112 18.35 -10.04 2.02
N VAL A 113 18.03 -8.78 1.78
CA VAL A 113 16.66 -8.32 1.55
C VAL A 113 16.45 -8.23 0.05
N MET A 114 15.35 -8.79 -0.45
CA MET A 114 14.95 -8.60 -1.85
C MET A 114 14.44 -7.17 -2.05
N PRO A 115 14.59 -6.59 -3.26
CA PRO A 115 14.03 -5.28 -3.58
C PRO A 115 12.56 -5.17 -3.19
N VAL A 116 12.16 -4.02 -2.64
CA VAL A 116 10.78 -3.71 -2.31
C VAL A 116 10.40 -2.36 -2.91
N ASP A 117 9.18 -2.26 -3.44
CA ASP A 117 8.65 -1.02 -4.03
C ASP A 117 7.84 -0.18 -3.04
N ALA A 118 7.65 -0.70 -1.82
CA ALA A 118 6.78 -0.11 -0.82
C ALA A 118 7.42 -0.25 0.58
N PRO A 119 7.11 0.68 1.51
CA PRO A 119 7.56 0.57 2.87
C PRO A 119 6.94 -0.69 3.50
N ILE A 120 7.79 -1.48 4.10
CA ILE A 120 7.45 -2.71 4.81
C ILE A 120 7.99 -2.63 6.23
N GLU A 121 7.15 -3.02 7.17
CA GLU A 121 7.56 -3.50 8.49
C GLU A 121 7.28 -5.01 8.48
N LYS A 122 8.34 -5.81 8.56
CA LYS A 122 8.22 -7.26 8.45
C LYS A 122 9.06 -7.97 9.49
N ASP A 123 8.40 -8.90 10.16
CA ASP A 123 9.04 -9.90 11.01
C ASP A 123 9.18 -11.22 10.24
N PHE A 124 10.33 -11.85 10.37
CA PHE A 124 10.60 -13.18 9.83
C PHE A 124 11.53 -13.96 10.76
N THR A 125 11.68 -15.25 10.48
CA THR A 125 12.47 -16.15 11.34
C THR A 125 13.52 -16.90 10.53
N ALA A 126 14.76 -16.91 11.00
CA ALA A 126 15.81 -17.78 10.48
C ALA A 126 16.02 -18.96 11.44
N GLU A 127 15.80 -20.17 10.96
CA GLU A 127 16.05 -21.39 11.73
C GLU A 127 17.38 -22.01 11.32
N PHE A 128 18.21 -22.30 12.31
CA PHE A 128 19.53 -22.91 12.16
C PHE A 128 19.58 -24.24 12.91
N SER A 129 20.28 -25.22 12.34
CA SER A 129 20.57 -26.49 13.02
C SER A 129 22.04 -26.52 13.40
N VAL A 130 22.33 -26.70 14.69
CA VAL A 130 23.67 -26.87 15.23
C VAL A 130 23.90 -28.35 15.43
N SER A 131 24.86 -28.93 14.72
CA SER A 131 25.21 -30.34 14.85
C SER A 131 26.39 -30.49 15.80
N ASP A 132 26.11 -30.81 17.07
CA ASP A 132 27.07 -31.53 17.89
C ASP A 132 27.02 -33.02 17.50
N GLN A 133 28.10 -33.77 17.72
CA GLN A 133 28.28 -35.14 17.22
C GLN A 133 27.21 -36.16 17.67
N THR A 134 26.20 -35.78 18.48
CA THR A 134 25.22 -36.69 19.07
C THR A 134 23.77 -36.39 18.74
N LYS A 135 23.35 -35.12 18.63
CA LYS A 135 21.99 -34.78 18.17
C LYS A 135 21.92 -33.33 17.66
N PRO A 136 21.38 -33.07 16.46
CA PRO A 136 21.19 -31.70 16.00
C PRO A 136 20.20 -30.96 16.89
N ARG A 137 20.54 -29.71 17.23
CA ARG A 137 19.66 -28.76 17.94
C ARG A 137 19.27 -27.64 17.00
N ASN A 138 17.97 -27.37 16.89
CA ASN A 138 17.49 -26.22 16.15
C ASN A 138 17.45 -24.96 17.01
N VAL A 139 17.80 -23.83 16.42
CA VAL A 139 17.77 -22.49 17.01
C VAL A 139 17.02 -21.59 16.05
N THR A 140 16.02 -20.88 16.54
CA THR A 140 15.25 -19.91 15.77
C THR A 140 15.67 -18.51 16.17
N VAL A 141 16.02 -17.69 15.17
CA VAL A 141 16.33 -16.26 15.31
C VAL A 141 15.17 -15.47 14.74
N ARG A 142 14.59 -14.57 15.52
CA ARG A 142 13.57 -13.61 15.09
C ARG A 142 14.25 -12.37 14.55
N CYS A 143 13.78 -11.92 13.40
CA CYS A 143 14.39 -10.86 12.63
C CYS A 143 13.30 -9.85 12.28
N SER A 144 13.52 -8.57 12.56
CA SER A 144 12.62 -7.50 12.13
C SER A 144 13.34 -6.56 11.17
N LEU A 145 12.63 -6.15 10.13
CA LEU A 145 13.09 -5.18 9.14
C LEU A 145 12.04 -4.09 8.97
N GLN A 146 12.50 -2.84 9.07
CA GLN A 146 11.72 -1.67 8.74
C GLN A 146 12.33 -0.97 7.53
N THR A 147 11.48 -0.64 6.56
CA THR A 147 11.86 0.17 5.39
C THR A 147 10.96 1.40 5.31
N TRP A 148 11.55 2.51 4.91
CA TRP A 148 10.91 3.82 4.83
C TRP A 148 10.93 4.31 3.39
N LEU A 149 9.84 4.96 2.96
CA LEU A 149 9.87 5.73 1.73
C LEU A 149 10.74 6.97 1.94
N ASP A 150 11.62 7.21 0.99
CA ASP A 150 12.45 8.42 0.94
C ASP A 150 11.59 9.68 0.97
N LEU A 151 10.51 9.70 0.18
CA LEU A 151 9.54 10.79 0.16
C LEU A 151 8.11 10.25 0.26
N ARG A 152 7.45 10.58 1.36
CA ARG A 152 6.06 10.20 1.64
C ARG A 152 5.15 11.41 1.51
N VAL A 153 4.06 11.26 0.78
CA VAL A 153 3.03 12.30 0.64
C VAL A 153 1.69 11.80 1.17
N THR A 154 1.04 12.58 2.04
CA THR A 154 -0.22 12.23 2.69
C THR A 154 -1.23 13.38 2.56
N PRO A 155 -2.40 13.17 1.93
CA PRO A 155 -2.78 11.99 1.17
C PRO A 155 -1.97 11.87 -0.14
N HIS A 156 -1.70 10.63 -0.57
CA HIS A 156 -1.05 10.37 -1.86
C HIS A 156 -2.00 10.56 -3.05
N VAL A 157 -3.32 10.41 -2.81
CA VAL A 157 -4.37 10.63 -3.80
C VAL A 157 -5.25 11.79 -3.34
N VAL A 158 -5.38 12.79 -4.19
CA VAL A 158 -6.29 13.93 -4.00
C VAL A 158 -7.43 13.79 -5.00
N THR A 159 -8.66 13.69 -4.50
CA THR A 159 -9.86 13.63 -5.35
C THR A 159 -10.57 14.97 -5.33
N ILE A 160 -10.88 15.49 -6.52
CA ILE A 160 -11.74 16.66 -6.72
C ILE A 160 -13.01 16.21 -7.44
N GLU A 161 -14.16 16.54 -6.87
CA GLU A 161 -15.45 16.24 -7.47
C GLU A 161 -15.84 17.35 -8.45
N LEU A 162 -16.06 16.99 -9.71
CA LEU A 162 -16.46 17.93 -10.73
C LEU A 162 -17.98 18.02 -10.83
N ALA A 163 -18.53 19.18 -10.49
CA ALA A 163 -19.90 19.52 -10.87
C ALA A 163 -19.96 19.82 -12.38
N SER A 164 -20.98 19.28 -13.06
CA SER A 164 -21.11 19.46 -14.52
C SER A 164 -21.20 20.94 -14.90
N GLY A 165 -20.35 21.35 -15.84
CA GLY A 165 -20.35 22.69 -16.42
C GLY A 165 -19.95 23.84 -15.48
N LYS A 166 -19.51 23.55 -14.24
CA LYS A 166 -19.09 24.59 -13.28
C LYS A 166 -17.57 24.62 -13.13
N GLU A 167 -17.07 25.81 -12.89
CA GLU A 167 -15.71 26.01 -12.38
C GLU A 167 -15.63 25.51 -10.94
N VAL A 168 -14.52 24.85 -10.60
CA VAL A 168 -14.24 24.34 -9.25
C VAL A 168 -12.92 24.93 -8.79
N SER A 169 -12.91 25.58 -7.63
CA SER A 169 -11.70 26.10 -6.97
C SER A 169 -11.65 25.53 -5.56
N GLU A 170 -10.71 24.62 -5.30
CA GLU A 170 -10.58 23.96 -4.00
C GLU A 170 -9.13 23.96 -3.49
N GLU A 171 -9.00 24.05 -2.17
CA GLU A 171 -7.72 23.90 -1.49
C GLU A 171 -7.60 22.50 -0.86
N ARG A 172 -6.38 21.97 -0.88
CA ARG A 172 -6.06 20.63 -0.37
C ARG A 172 -4.75 20.67 0.39
N SER A 173 -4.81 20.30 1.67
CA SER A 173 -3.64 20.17 2.52
C SER A 173 -2.95 18.82 2.30
N LEU A 174 -1.63 18.87 2.16
CA LEU A 174 -0.74 17.73 2.07
C LEU A 174 0.29 17.80 3.21
N LEU A 175 0.58 16.66 3.81
CA LEU A 175 1.75 16.44 4.65
C LEU A 175 2.78 15.68 3.82
N ILE A 176 3.96 16.29 3.64
CA ILE A 176 5.07 15.69 2.92
C ILE A 176 6.21 15.42 3.92
N GLU A 177 6.67 14.18 4.00
CA GLU A 177 7.77 13.75 4.86
C GLU A 177 8.92 13.23 4.01
N HIS A 178 10.12 13.82 4.16
CA HIS A 178 11.36 13.32 3.57
C HIS A 178 12.17 12.59 4.64
N ILE A 179 12.47 11.32 4.40
CA ILE A 179 13.28 10.49 5.29
C ILE A 179 14.61 10.22 4.58
N PHE A 180 15.71 10.58 5.24
CA PHE A 180 17.02 10.56 4.63
C PHE A 180 18.11 10.14 5.62
N ARG A 181 19.25 9.69 5.10
CA ARG A 181 20.45 9.49 5.91
C ARG A 181 21.40 10.67 5.86
N GLY A 182 21.95 11.04 7.01
CA GLY A 182 22.85 12.18 7.12
C GLY A 182 23.36 12.44 8.53
N SER A 183 23.80 13.67 8.73
CA SER A 183 24.30 14.23 9.99
C SER A 183 23.21 14.95 10.81
N GLY A 184 22.06 15.23 10.19
CA GLY A 184 20.91 15.93 10.77
C GLY A 184 20.93 17.45 10.56
N GLY A 185 22.06 17.99 10.10
CA GLY A 185 22.20 19.42 9.76
C GLY A 185 21.88 19.74 8.30
N GLU A 186 21.54 18.74 7.49
CA GLU A 186 21.14 18.93 6.11
C GLU A 186 19.83 19.73 6.04
N SER A 187 19.81 20.74 5.16
CA SER A 187 18.60 21.48 4.81
C SER A 187 18.15 21.05 3.42
N PHE A 188 16.88 20.70 3.31
CA PHE A 188 16.25 20.40 2.04
C PHE A 188 15.16 21.40 1.71
N GLU A 189 14.98 21.62 0.41
CA GLU A 189 13.91 22.44 -0.15
C GLU A 189 12.92 21.54 -0.87
N LEU A 190 11.63 21.80 -0.65
CA LEU A 190 10.55 21.09 -1.31
C LEU A 190 10.10 21.87 -2.54
N GLU A 191 9.94 21.18 -3.67
CA GLU A 191 9.52 21.73 -4.95
C GLU A 191 8.44 20.87 -5.62
N PHE A 192 7.63 21.52 -6.46
CA PHE A 192 6.64 20.87 -7.32
C PHE A 192 6.97 21.19 -8.79
N PRO A 193 7.86 20.42 -9.43
CA PRO A 193 8.21 20.67 -10.82
C PRO A 193 7.00 20.48 -11.73
N GLU A 194 6.88 21.25 -12.81
CA GLU A 194 5.94 20.94 -13.91
C GLU A 194 4.47 20.73 -13.50
N LEU A 195 3.96 21.50 -12.51
CA LEU A 195 2.54 21.43 -12.15
C LEU A 195 1.64 21.72 -13.37
N PRO A 196 0.55 20.96 -13.56
CA PRO A 196 -0.43 21.28 -14.59
C PRO A 196 -1.05 22.64 -14.29
N SER A 197 -1.53 23.35 -15.33
CA SER A 197 -2.06 24.71 -15.20
C SER A 197 -3.26 24.86 -14.25
N ILE A 198 -3.91 23.74 -13.90
CA ILE A 198 -5.03 23.68 -12.96
C ILE A 198 -4.60 23.56 -11.49
N ALA A 199 -3.31 23.40 -11.18
CA ALA A 199 -2.82 23.22 -9.82
C ALA A 199 -1.65 24.17 -9.53
N ARG A 200 -1.65 24.76 -8.34
CA ARG A 200 -0.51 25.56 -7.84
C ARG A 200 -0.33 25.36 -6.35
N VAL A 201 0.88 25.59 -5.86
CA VAL A 201 1.17 25.65 -4.43
C VAL A 201 0.74 27.02 -3.92
N GLU A 202 -0.26 27.06 -3.04
CA GLU A 202 -0.75 28.29 -2.42
C GLU A 202 0.09 28.64 -1.19
N SER A 203 0.46 27.63 -0.39
CA SER A 203 1.39 27.80 0.71
C SER A 203 2.22 26.55 0.96
N GLN A 204 3.43 26.75 1.49
CA GLN A 204 4.36 25.70 1.88
C GLN A 204 5.04 26.13 3.18
N LYS A 205 4.96 25.29 4.21
CA LYS A 205 5.50 25.57 5.54
C LYS A 205 6.30 24.37 6.04
N SER A 206 7.57 24.58 6.35
CA SER A 206 8.36 23.59 7.09
C SER A 206 7.82 23.44 8.52
N LEU A 207 7.64 22.20 8.98
CA LEU A 207 7.10 21.90 10.31
C LEU A 207 8.16 21.86 11.42
N GLY A 208 9.42 22.19 11.10
CA GLY A 208 10.50 22.28 12.07
C GLY A 208 11.86 21.99 11.46
N SER A 209 12.84 21.72 12.33
CA SER A 209 14.11 21.11 11.94
C SER A 209 13.96 19.60 11.74
N SER A 210 14.96 18.98 11.12
CA SER A 210 15.07 17.53 10.97
C SER A 210 14.98 16.82 12.33
N GLU A 211 14.10 15.83 12.42
CA GLU A 211 13.89 14.96 13.58
C GLU A 211 14.72 13.68 13.43
N LYS A 212 15.49 13.32 14.44
CA LYS A 212 16.26 12.07 14.43
C LYS A 212 15.33 10.89 14.69
N LEU A 213 15.21 9.97 13.73
CA LEU A 213 14.46 8.71 13.88
C LEU A 213 15.36 7.61 14.46
N GLU A 214 16.54 7.43 13.86
CA GLU A 214 17.56 6.47 14.28
C GLU A 214 18.95 7.07 14.09
N ASP A 215 20.01 6.31 14.39
CA ASP A 215 21.35 6.78 14.11
C ASP A 215 21.57 7.02 12.61
N GLN A 216 21.98 8.25 12.29
CA GLN A 216 22.10 8.75 10.93
C GLN A 216 20.81 8.77 10.11
N LEU A 217 19.63 8.50 10.67
CA LEU A 217 18.35 8.53 9.96
C LEU A 217 17.47 9.66 10.49
N TYR A 218 17.06 10.56 9.61
CA TYR A 218 16.33 11.77 9.96
C TYR A 218 15.07 11.92 9.12
N ARG A 219 14.11 12.67 9.67
CA ARG A 219 12.86 13.06 9.01
C ARG A 219 12.74 14.58 8.98
N GLN A 220 12.41 15.12 7.81
CA GLN A 220 11.97 16.51 7.66
C GLN A 220 10.55 16.52 7.08
N ALA A 221 9.70 17.43 7.55
CA ALA A 221 8.30 17.48 7.15
C ALA A 221 7.84 18.88 6.76
N TRP A 222 6.93 18.94 5.78
CA TRP A 222 6.28 20.16 5.31
C TRP A 222 4.77 19.98 5.27
N GLU A 223 4.06 21.05 5.62
CA GLU A 223 2.64 21.21 5.32
C GLU A 223 2.52 22.06 4.06
N VAL A 224 1.82 21.54 3.06
CA VAL A 224 1.61 22.20 1.77
C VAL A 224 0.12 22.33 1.51
N VAL A 225 -0.32 23.52 1.09
CA VAL A 225 -1.68 23.73 0.59
C VAL A 225 -1.60 23.87 -0.92
N LEU A 226 -2.16 22.89 -1.63
CA LEU A 226 -2.39 22.98 -3.05
C LEU A 226 -3.72 23.67 -3.32
N LYS A 227 -3.70 24.67 -4.21
CA LYS A 227 -4.90 25.24 -4.80
C LYS A 227 -5.12 24.64 -6.18
N ILE A 228 -6.32 24.12 -6.40
CA ILE A 228 -6.72 23.43 -7.61
C ILE A 228 -7.89 24.22 -8.23
N ASP A 229 -7.61 24.88 -9.36
CA ASP A 229 -8.53 25.73 -10.11
C ASP A 229 -8.88 25.03 -11.44
N ILE A 230 -10.09 24.47 -11.53
CA ILE A 230 -10.57 23.68 -12.67
C ILE A 230 -11.58 24.51 -13.46
N PRO A 231 -11.28 24.87 -14.72
CA PRO A 231 -12.18 25.71 -15.51
C PRO A 231 -13.48 24.97 -15.87
N ALA A 232 -14.54 25.74 -16.09
CA ALA A 232 -15.80 25.21 -16.60
C ALA A 232 -15.59 24.43 -17.91
N GLY A 233 -16.20 23.24 -18.01
CA GLY A 233 -16.09 22.39 -19.20
C GLY A 233 -14.82 21.53 -19.28
N PHE A 234 -13.96 21.53 -18.25
CA PHE A 234 -12.82 20.61 -18.19
C PHE A 234 -13.31 19.15 -18.32
N ALA A 235 -12.75 18.41 -19.29
CA ALA A 235 -13.10 17.01 -19.50
C ALA A 235 -12.30 16.14 -18.50
N PRO A 236 -12.96 15.40 -17.60
CA PRO A 236 -12.25 14.47 -16.72
C PRO A 236 -11.54 13.41 -17.56
N SER A 237 -10.36 13.03 -17.10
CA SER A 237 -9.61 11.88 -17.61
C SER A 237 -9.76 10.75 -16.60
N ASP A 238 -9.95 9.52 -17.09
CA ASP A 238 -9.91 8.32 -16.24
C ASP A 238 -8.49 8.05 -15.70
N THR A 239 -7.46 8.68 -16.29
CA THR A 239 -6.08 8.61 -15.81
C THR A 239 -5.82 9.75 -14.82
N PRO A 240 -5.41 9.44 -13.56
CA PRO A 240 -5.03 10.46 -12.59
C PRO A 240 -3.90 11.35 -13.12
N LEU A 241 -4.00 12.65 -12.87
CA LEU A 241 -2.94 13.60 -13.16
C LEU A 241 -1.86 13.46 -12.10
N LYS A 242 -0.60 13.34 -12.53
CA LYS A 242 0.54 13.30 -11.61
C LYS A 242 1.00 14.72 -11.30
N LEU A 243 1.04 15.07 -10.02
CA LEU A 243 1.66 16.28 -9.52
C LEU A 243 2.99 15.88 -8.91
N PRO A 244 4.11 15.98 -9.64
CA PRO A 244 5.37 15.50 -9.12
C PRO A 244 5.83 16.39 -7.96
N VAL A 245 6.44 15.75 -6.98
CA VAL A 245 6.97 16.38 -5.78
C VAL A 245 8.42 15.96 -5.66
N ALA A 246 9.32 16.93 -5.56
CA ALA A 246 10.74 16.69 -5.45
C ALA A 246 11.29 17.40 -4.22
N VAL A 247 12.27 16.76 -3.59
CA VAL A 247 13.06 17.36 -2.52
C VAL A 247 14.46 17.58 -3.04
N LYS A 248 14.96 18.81 -2.94
CA LYS A 248 16.32 19.18 -3.36
C LYS A 248 17.22 19.41 -2.16
N ALA A 249 18.45 18.94 -2.26
CA ALA A 249 19.50 19.30 -1.33
C ALA A 249 19.98 20.74 -1.59
N ALA A 250 20.74 21.30 -0.64
CA ALA A 250 21.30 22.66 -0.76
C ALA A 250 22.20 22.90 -1.98
N ASP A 251 22.73 21.83 -2.60
CA ASP A 251 23.51 21.88 -3.83
C ASP A 251 22.65 21.87 -5.11
N GLY A 252 21.32 21.83 -4.97
CA GLY A 252 20.35 21.80 -6.06
C GLY A 252 20.11 20.41 -6.66
N ARG A 253 20.78 19.35 -6.18
CA ARG A 253 20.49 17.99 -6.63
C ARG A 253 19.18 17.48 -6.05
N GLU A 254 18.42 16.75 -6.86
CA GLU A 254 17.26 16.01 -6.40
C GLU A 254 17.70 14.90 -5.43
N ALA A 255 17.18 14.95 -4.21
CA ALA A 255 17.45 13.99 -3.15
C ALA A 255 16.40 12.86 -3.16
N ALA A 256 15.13 13.21 -3.37
CA ALA A 256 14.03 12.26 -3.46
C ALA A 256 12.89 12.82 -4.32
N ARG A 257 12.10 11.91 -4.88
CA ARG A 257 10.94 12.26 -5.72
C ARG A 257 9.76 11.34 -5.46
N SER A 258 8.57 11.89 -5.57
CA SER A 258 7.29 11.19 -5.50
C SER A 258 6.27 11.88 -6.41
N ASP A 259 5.07 11.32 -6.51
CA ASP A 259 3.94 11.93 -7.21
C ASP A 259 2.78 12.07 -6.22
N VAL A 260 1.99 13.14 -6.33
CA VAL A 260 0.61 13.19 -5.83
C VAL A 260 -0.31 12.87 -6.99
N LEU A 261 -1.23 11.93 -6.79
CA LEU A 261 -2.21 11.56 -7.80
C LEU A 261 -3.46 12.42 -7.65
N LEU A 262 -3.67 13.35 -8.57
CA LEU A 262 -4.88 14.15 -8.66
C LEU A 262 -5.92 13.44 -9.53
N THR A 263 -6.97 12.94 -8.89
CA THR A 263 -8.09 12.29 -9.55
C THR A 263 -9.25 13.29 -9.69
N LEU A 264 -9.64 13.54 -10.93
CA LEU A 264 -10.78 14.39 -11.24
C LEU A 264 -12.00 13.51 -11.43
N HIS A 265 -12.78 13.35 -10.38
CA HIS A 265 -13.94 12.48 -10.40
C HIS A 265 -15.17 13.27 -10.82
N ARG A 266 -15.77 12.91 -11.95
CA ARG A 266 -17.12 13.32 -12.29
C ARG A 266 -18.06 12.17 -11.90
N PRO A 267 -18.78 12.25 -10.77
CA PRO A 267 -19.75 11.22 -10.46
C PRO A 267 -20.72 11.12 -11.63
N GLN A 268 -20.96 9.90 -12.15
CA GLN A 268 -22.07 9.68 -13.08
C GLN A 268 -23.35 10.11 -12.36
N PRO A 269 -24.03 11.18 -12.81
CA PRO A 269 -25.08 11.78 -12.01
C PRO A 269 -26.27 10.83 -11.81
N ILE A 270 -26.48 9.94 -12.79
CA ILE A 270 -27.43 8.85 -12.76
C ILE A 270 -26.70 7.56 -13.15
N VAL A 271 -26.77 6.56 -12.30
CA VAL A 271 -26.27 5.20 -12.52
C VAL A 271 -27.40 4.36 -13.11
N PHE A 272 -27.13 3.66 -14.20
CA PHE A 272 -28.11 2.83 -14.91
C PHE A 272 -27.40 1.71 -15.71
N PRO A 273 -28.09 0.61 -16.06
CA PRO A 273 -27.53 -0.38 -16.97
C PRO A 273 -27.47 0.20 -18.39
N THR A 274 -26.29 0.24 -19.00
CA THR A 274 -26.15 0.66 -20.41
C THR A 274 -26.71 -0.37 -21.40
N LYS A 275 -26.95 -1.59 -20.93
CA LYS A 275 -27.43 -2.72 -21.75
C LYS A 275 -28.36 -3.65 -20.96
N VAL A 276 -29.46 -4.07 -21.59
CA VAL A 276 -30.43 -5.04 -21.05
C VAL A 276 -30.67 -6.13 -22.08
N HIS A 277 -30.22 -7.35 -21.77
CA HIS A 277 -30.36 -8.50 -22.66
C HIS A 277 -31.54 -9.39 -22.24
N PHE A 278 -32.55 -9.56 -23.10
CA PHE A 278 -33.76 -10.33 -22.81
C PHE A 278 -33.61 -11.84 -23.01
N GLY A 279 -32.51 -12.31 -23.60
CA GLY A 279 -32.27 -13.73 -23.83
C GLY A 279 -32.99 -14.23 -25.07
N LYS A 280 -33.20 -15.56 -25.12
CA LYS A 280 -34.06 -16.21 -26.13
C LYS A 280 -35.52 -16.16 -25.69
N MET A 281 -36.43 -15.85 -26.62
CA MET A 281 -37.87 -15.86 -26.40
C MET A 281 -38.63 -16.18 -27.70
N PRO A 282 -39.86 -16.70 -27.66
CA PRO A 282 -40.66 -16.91 -28.87
C PRO A 282 -40.96 -15.60 -29.59
N ALA A 283 -40.92 -15.61 -30.93
CA ALA A 283 -41.42 -14.51 -31.75
C ALA A 283 -42.93 -14.30 -31.50
N GLY A 284 -43.36 -13.05 -31.35
CA GLY A 284 -44.72 -12.67 -30.93
C GLY A 284 -44.97 -12.84 -29.41
N GLY A 285 -44.05 -13.46 -28.67
CA GLY A 285 -44.14 -13.56 -27.22
C GLY A 285 -43.77 -12.25 -26.52
N THR A 286 -44.21 -12.09 -25.27
CA THR A 286 -43.86 -10.95 -24.42
C THR A 286 -42.94 -11.36 -23.27
N ARG A 287 -42.03 -10.48 -22.87
CA ARG A 287 -41.21 -10.65 -21.66
C ARG A 287 -40.93 -9.30 -21.01
N SER A 288 -41.08 -9.22 -19.69
CA SER A 288 -40.84 -8.00 -18.93
C SER A 288 -39.59 -8.10 -18.04
N ARG A 289 -38.90 -6.97 -17.84
CA ARG A 289 -37.78 -6.80 -16.91
C ARG A 289 -37.84 -5.42 -16.26
N ARG A 290 -37.40 -5.34 -15.00
CA ARG A 290 -37.24 -4.06 -14.30
C ARG A 290 -35.77 -3.66 -14.25
N ILE A 291 -35.49 -2.40 -14.53
CA ILE A 291 -34.17 -1.80 -14.39
C ILE A 291 -34.22 -0.64 -13.39
N LEU A 292 -33.12 -0.43 -12.69
CA LEU A 292 -32.96 0.66 -11.74
C LEU A 292 -32.11 1.76 -12.37
N LEU A 293 -32.62 2.99 -12.34
CA LEU A 293 -31.85 4.21 -12.56
C LEU A 293 -31.76 4.94 -11.23
N SER A 294 -30.56 5.30 -10.77
CA SER A 294 -30.38 5.92 -9.46
C SER A 294 -29.44 7.12 -9.52
N SER A 295 -29.85 8.21 -8.91
CA SER A 295 -29.03 9.40 -8.72
C SER A 295 -27.87 9.09 -7.77
N ALA A 296 -26.62 9.27 -8.20
CA ALA A 296 -25.46 8.92 -7.38
C ALA A 296 -25.39 9.74 -6.08
N ASN A 297 -25.87 10.98 -6.11
CA ASN A 297 -25.92 11.89 -4.98
C ASN A 297 -27.30 11.94 -4.28
N GLN A 298 -28.18 10.96 -4.55
CA GLN A 298 -29.55 10.90 -4.01
C GLN A 298 -30.44 12.12 -4.31
N SER A 299 -30.04 13.00 -5.24
CA SER A 299 -30.88 14.12 -5.65
C SER A 299 -32.04 13.63 -6.53
N PRO A 300 -33.30 13.99 -6.25
CA PRO A 300 -34.43 13.64 -7.10
C PRO A 300 -34.27 14.17 -8.53
N PHE A 301 -34.75 13.41 -9.50
CA PHE A 301 -34.84 13.80 -10.90
C PHE A 301 -36.11 13.21 -11.52
N GLN A 302 -36.60 13.83 -12.60
CA GLN A 302 -37.71 13.32 -13.40
C GLN A 302 -37.17 12.50 -14.57
N LEU A 303 -37.92 11.48 -14.95
CA LEU A 303 -37.61 10.62 -16.09
C LEU A 303 -38.79 10.62 -17.06
N SER A 304 -38.51 10.74 -18.35
CA SER A 304 -39.54 10.65 -19.40
C SER A 304 -39.02 9.84 -20.59
N LEU A 305 -39.94 9.17 -21.30
CA LEU A 305 -39.59 8.44 -22.51
C LEU A 305 -39.44 9.41 -23.68
N LYS A 306 -38.26 9.43 -24.31
CA LYS A 306 -38.03 10.17 -25.55
C LYS A 306 -38.20 9.28 -26.78
N GLN A 307 -37.64 8.07 -26.73
CA GLN A 307 -37.67 7.12 -27.83
C GLN A 307 -37.58 5.69 -27.32
N ALA A 308 -38.38 4.79 -27.90
CA ALA A 308 -38.26 3.35 -27.71
C ALA A 308 -38.16 2.64 -29.08
N PRO A 309 -37.43 1.51 -29.18
CA PRO A 309 -37.55 0.62 -30.32
C PRO A 309 -38.99 0.08 -30.44
N PRO A 310 -39.46 -0.26 -31.64
CA PRO A 310 -40.86 -0.67 -31.86
C PRO A 310 -41.26 -1.95 -31.11
N PHE A 311 -40.29 -2.76 -30.70
CA PHE A 311 -40.48 -3.99 -29.93
C PHE A 311 -40.38 -3.79 -28.41
N VAL A 312 -40.30 -2.54 -27.92
CA VAL A 312 -40.16 -2.21 -26.49
C VAL A 312 -41.28 -1.27 -26.06
N GLU A 313 -41.99 -1.66 -25.02
CA GLU A 313 -42.84 -0.78 -24.22
C GLU A 313 -42.15 -0.51 -22.88
N SER A 314 -42.26 0.71 -22.35
CA SER A 314 -41.70 1.08 -21.06
C SER A 314 -42.72 1.75 -20.16
N ALA A 315 -42.83 1.31 -18.92
CA ALA A 315 -43.55 2.01 -17.86
C ALA A 315 -42.55 2.76 -16.97
N ILE A 316 -42.75 4.07 -16.87
CA ILE A 316 -41.89 5.02 -16.13
C ILE A 316 -42.79 5.81 -15.19
N ASP A 317 -42.35 5.97 -13.94
CA ASP A 317 -42.95 6.92 -13.01
C ASP A 317 -42.44 8.34 -13.34
N PRO A 318 -43.31 9.28 -13.76
CA PRO A 318 -42.87 10.63 -14.13
C PRO A 318 -42.53 11.50 -12.92
N GLU A 319 -42.85 11.08 -11.70
CA GLU A 319 -42.62 11.88 -10.50
C GLU A 319 -41.12 12.01 -10.16
N PRO A 320 -40.68 13.13 -9.56
CA PRO A 320 -39.28 13.29 -9.16
C PRO A 320 -38.88 12.29 -8.06
N HIS A 321 -37.92 11.43 -8.39
CA HIS A 321 -37.35 10.46 -7.44
C HIS A 321 -35.83 10.39 -7.56
N ALA A 322 -35.17 10.06 -6.45
CA ALA A 322 -33.73 9.76 -6.47
C ALA A 322 -33.44 8.41 -7.13
N GLN A 323 -34.44 7.52 -7.20
CA GLN A 323 -34.37 6.19 -7.77
C GLN A 323 -35.64 5.91 -8.58
N HIS A 324 -35.46 5.42 -9.80
CA HIS A 324 -36.52 5.08 -10.74
C HIS A 324 -36.44 3.61 -11.10
N TRP A 325 -37.54 2.88 -10.90
CA TRP A 325 -37.70 1.55 -11.47
C TRP A 325 -38.42 1.67 -12.80
N VAL A 326 -37.75 1.35 -13.89
CA VAL A 326 -38.36 1.32 -15.22
C VAL A 326 -38.67 -0.12 -15.58
N GLU A 327 -39.94 -0.40 -15.85
CA GLU A 327 -40.37 -1.69 -16.35
C GLU A 327 -40.35 -1.68 -17.88
N LEU A 328 -39.62 -2.63 -18.46
CA LEU A 328 -39.45 -2.81 -19.89
C LEU A 328 -40.17 -4.09 -20.30
N THR A 329 -41.12 -3.99 -21.21
CA THR A 329 -41.81 -5.12 -21.83
C THR A 329 -41.39 -5.22 -23.29
N VAL A 330 -40.89 -6.38 -23.69
CA VAL A 330 -40.37 -6.61 -25.04
C VAL A 330 -41.26 -7.60 -25.79
N SER A 331 -41.57 -7.29 -27.05
CA SER A 331 -42.50 -8.03 -27.93
C SER A 331 -41.98 -8.07 -29.39
N PRO A 332 -40.95 -8.88 -29.70
CA PRO A 332 -40.40 -8.98 -31.04
C PRO A 332 -41.29 -9.83 -31.94
N GLU A 333 -41.83 -9.28 -33.03
CA GLU A 333 -42.75 -10.01 -33.92
C GLU A 333 -42.06 -10.99 -34.88
N THR A 334 -40.82 -10.69 -35.27
CA THR A 334 -40.08 -11.47 -36.28
C THR A 334 -38.99 -12.31 -35.63
N PRO A 335 -38.84 -13.60 -36.00
CA PRO A 335 -37.70 -14.41 -35.57
C PRO A 335 -36.36 -13.78 -35.96
N GLY A 336 -35.36 -13.89 -35.09
CA GLY A 336 -34.01 -13.36 -35.29
C GLY A 336 -33.51 -12.52 -34.11
N THR A 337 -32.33 -11.93 -34.27
CA THR A 337 -31.78 -10.99 -33.29
C THR A 337 -32.51 -9.66 -33.38
N PHE A 338 -33.00 -9.15 -32.26
CA PHE A 338 -33.53 -7.79 -32.15
C PHE A 338 -32.58 -6.95 -31.28
N SER A 339 -32.44 -5.68 -31.63
CA SER A 339 -31.52 -4.77 -30.96
C SER A 339 -31.90 -3.31 -31.24
N GLY A 340 -31.96 -2.47 -30.22
CA GLY A 340 -32.37 -1.07 -30.36
C GLY A 340 -32.13 -0.27 -29.09
N ASP A 341 -32.12 1.05 -29.21
CA ASP A 341 -31.82 1.96 -28.10
C ASP A 341 -33.11 2.53 -27.51
N LEU A 342 -33.30 2.33 -26.21
CA LEU A 342 -34.27 3.06 -25.40
C LEU A 342 -33.61 4.36 -24.94
N VAL A 343 -34.19 5.50 -25.32
CA VAL A 343 -33.70 6.83 -24.93
C VAL A 343 -34.70 7.46 -23.97
N LEU A 344 -34.23 7.72 -22.76
CA LEU A 344 -34.97 8.40 -21.71
C LEU A 344 -34.39 9.80 -21.55
N THR A 345 -35.25 10.79 -21.31
CA THR A 345 -34.86 12.15 -20.97
C THR A 345 -34.98 12.38 -19.48
N THR A 346 -34.10 13.24 -18.94
CA THR A 346 -34.15 13.67 -17.55
C THR A 346 -34.21 15.19 -17.48
N ASP A 347 -34.73 15.71 -16.37
CA ASP A 347 -34.74 17.15 -16.07
C ASP A 347 -33.37 17.66 -15.58
N ARG A 348 -32.39 16.78 -15.41
CA ARG A 348 -31.05 17.19 -15.00
C ARG A 348 -30.24 17.71 -16.18
N SER A 349 -29.69 18.90 -16.03
CA SER A 349 -28.83 19.53 -17.05
C SER A 349 -27.50 18.78 -17.27
N ASP A 350 -27.04 17.99 -16.29
CA ASP A 350 -25.81 17.23 -16.36
C ASP A 350 -25.96 15.87 -17.06
N VAL A 351 -27.17 15.31 -17.09
CA VAL A 351 -27.53 14.08 -17.81
C VAL A 351 -28.89 14.29 -18.48
N PRO A 352 -28.96 15.09 -19.55
CA PRO A 352 -30.24 15.36 -20.20
C PRO A 352 -30.86 14.09 -20.82
N GLU A 353 -30.02 13.10 -21.19
CA GLU A 353 -30.45 11.85 -21.82
C GLU A 353 -29.73 10.63 -21.25
N VAL A 354 -30.48 9.55 -21.10
CA VAL A 354 -30.02 8.21 -20.71
C VAL A 354 -30.34 7.25 -21.87
N VAL A 355 -29.30 6.57 -22.37
CA VAL A 355 -29.43 5.64 -23.51
C VAL A 355 -29.15 4.21 -23.03
N ILE A 356 -30.10 3.33 -23.25
CA ILE A 356 -30.05 1.93 -22.81
C ILE A 356 -30.24 1.01 -24.01
N ARG A 357 -29.24 0.16 -24.29
CA ARG A 357 -29.33 -0.83 -25.36
C ARG A 357 -30.22 -2.00 -24.93
N VAL A 358 -31.31 -2.23 -25.65
CA VAL A 358 -32.20 -3.38 -25.45
C VAL A 358 -31.97 -4.40 -26.57
N GLU A 359 -31.69 -5.65 -26.22
CA GLU A 359 -31.44 -6.70 -27.21
C GLU A 359 -31.82 -8.11 -26.75
N GLY A 360 -31.94 -9.03 -27.71
CA GLY A 360 -32.22 -10.44 -27.48
C GLY A 360 -32.39 -11.22 -28.78
N ILE A 361 -32.92 -12.44 -28.67
CA ILE A 361 -33.16 -13.35 -29.79
C ILE A 361 -34.62 -13.82 -29.74
N ALA A 362 -35.35 -13.59 -30.82
CA ALA A 362 -36.67 -14.16 -31.06
C ALA A 362 -36.52 -15.49 -31.82
N GLU A 363 -37.04 -16.59 -31.29
CA GLU A 363 -37.04 -17.91 -31.93
C GLU A 363 -38.40 -18.16 -32.60
N ALA A 364 -38.39 -18.82 -33.75
CA ALA A 364 -39.63 -19.32 -34.34
C ALA A 364 -40.25 -20.37 -33.41
N GLU A 365 -41.58 -20.38 -33.30
CA GLU A 365 -42.32 -21.39 -32.51
C GLU A 365 -42.09 -22.83 -32.99
#